data_AF-A0A7C2I4Q5-F1
#
_entry.id   AF-A0A7C2I4Q5-F1
#
_cell.length_a   1.000
_cell.length_b   1.000
_cell.length_c   1.000
_cell.angle_alpha   90.00
_cell.angle_beta   90.00
_cell.angle_gamma   90.00
#
_symmetry.space_group_name_H-M   'P 1'
#
loop_
_entity.id
_entity.type
_entity.pdbx_description
1 polymer ?
#
loop_
_entity_poly.entity_id
_entity_poly.type
_entity_poly.pdbx_seq_one_letter_code
_entity_poly.pdbx_strand_id
1 'polypeptide(L)'
;MRGELLELRYREHAPSYFQHILRRIRLLPREALEALADDAEQRGQLTADEHRVLVRADVVVQGRVRDRPTEEAYLMAEVSSVVDSRDVERVAHRASLLHRATGVTVIAAVAGMGMTPEAERVAQRIGVRPVISAAEHGQDI
;
A
#
# COMPACT_ATOMS: atom_id res chain seq x y z
N MET A 1 9.53 -14.76 9.15
CA MET A 1 10.65 -13.97 9.70
C MET A 1 11.18 -12.89 8.76
N ARG A 2 11.90 -13.16 7.64
CA ARG A 2 12.44 -12.05 6.80
C ARG A 2 11.37 -11.15 6.17
N GLY A 3 10.25 -11.71 5.71
CA GLY A 3 9.12 -10.95 5.15
C GLY A 3 8.42 -10.07 6.20
N GLU A 4 7.99 -10.67 7.31
CA GLU A 4 7.30 -9.95 8.41
C GLU A 4 8.14 -8.80 8.98
N LEU A 5 9.46 -8.96 9.09
CA LEU A 5 10.35 -7.89 9.55
C LEU A 5 10.42 -6.73 8.54
N LEU A 6 10.38 -7.03 7.24
CA LEU A 6 10.36 -6.02 6.20
C LEU A 6 9.03 -5.26 6.20
N GLU A 7 7.91 -5.96 6.32
CA GLU A 7 6.58 -5.34 6.49
C GLU A 7 6.54 -4.43 7.71
N LEU A 8 7.04 -4.89 8.85
CA LEU A 8 7.10 -4.09 10.07
C LEU A 8 7.92 -2.82 9.86
N ARG A 9 9.10 -2.92 9.23
CA ARG A 9 9.96 -1.76 8.92
C ARG A 9 9.24 -0.74 8.04
N TYR A 10 8.56 -1.19 6.99
CA TYR A 10 7.78 -0.29 6.12
C TYR A 10 6.60 0.35 6.85
N ARG A 11 5.99 -0.34 7.82
CA ARG A 11 4.90 0.20 8.65
C ARG A 11 5.41 1.24 9.64
N GLU A 12 6.49 0.94 10.36
CA GLU A 12 7.09 1.83 11.37
C GLU A 12 7.69 3.09 10.75
N HIS A 13 8.37 2.94 9.60
CA HIS A 13 9.01 4.04 8.89
C HIS A 13 8.23 4.48 7.64
N ALA A 14 6.91 4.27 7.63
CA ALA A 14 6.05 4.62 6.50
C ALA A 14 6.22 6.07 6.02
N PRO A 15 6.34 7.09 6.90
CA PRO A 15 6.61 8.46 6.45
C PRO A 15 7.92 8.57 5.65
N SER A 16 9.00 7.91 6.09
CA SER A 16 10.30 7.98 5.41
C SER A 16 10.26 7.40 4.00
N TYR A 17 9.55 6.28 3.80
CA TYR A 17 9.42 5.63 2.51
C TYR A 17 8.44 6.34 1.57
N PHE A 18 7.26 6.73 2.07
CA PHE A 18 6.18 7.23 1.23
C PHE A 18 6.10 8.76 1.13
N GLN A 19 6.97 9.50 1.82
CA GLN A 19 6.95 10.97 1.80
C GLN A 19 7.06 11.55 0.39
N HIS A 20 7.73 10.90 -0.56
CA HIS A 20 7.82 11.39 -1.93
C HIS A 20 6.47 11.34 -2.69
N ILE A 21 5.47 10.64 -2.14
CA ILE A 21 4.11 10.52 -2.72
C ILE A 21 3.08 11.32 -1.92
N LEU A 22 3.11 11.20 -0.60
CA LEU A 22 2.16 11.87 0.31
C LEU A 22 2.85 12.82 1.28
N ARG A 23 2.12 13.82 1.75
CA ARG A 23 2.46 14.70 2.87
C ARG A 23 1.53 14.46 4.05
N ARG A 24 2.00 14.80 5.26
CA ARG A 24 1.25 14.61 6.53
C ARG A 24 0.76 13.16 6.70
N ILE A 25 1.66 12.23 6.40
CA ILE A 25 1.40 10.79 6.41
C ILE A 25 1.04 10.34 7.82
N ARG A 26 -0.07 9.61 7.94
CA ARG A 26 -0.48 8.87 9.13
C ARG A 26 -0.73 7.44 8.75
N LEU A 27 -0.24 6.50 9.55
CA LEU A 27 -0.57 5.10 9.38
C LEU A 27 -2.06 4.88 9.70
N LEU A 28 -2.74 4.10 8.87
CA LEU A 28 -4.07 3.57 9.18
C LEU A 28 -3.88 2.24 9.93
N PRO A 29 -4.29 2.15 11.21
CA PRO A 29 -4.20 0.90 11.96
C PRO A 29 -5.01 -0.22 11.33
N ARG A 30 -4.64 -1.48 11.60
CA ARG A 30 -5.35 -2.65 11.04
C ARG A 30 -6.82 -2.69 11.47
N GLU A 31 -7.09 -2.33 12.71
CA GLU A 31 -8.42 -2.27 13.29
C GLU A 31 -9.29 -1.21 12.61
N ALA A 32 -8.69 -0.10 12.17
CA ALA A 32 -9.40 0.94 11.43
C ALA A 32 -9.68 0.50 9.97
N LEU A 33 -8.76 -0.25 9.35
CA LEU A 33 -9.00 -0.84 8.03
C LEU A 33 -10.10 -1.92 8.07
N GLU A 34 -10.09 -2.76 9.10
CA GLU A 34 -11.16 -3.76 9.35
C GLU A 34 -12.51 -3.06 9.48
N ALA A 35 -12.61 -2.05 10.34
CA ALA A 35 -13.85 -1.30 10.54
C ALA A 35 -14.37 -0.66 9.23
N LEU A 36 -13.48 -0.08 8.42
CA LEU A 36 -13.85 0.47 7.11
C LEU A 36 -14.35 -0.59 6.13
N ALA A 37 -13.76 -1.78 6.16
CA ALA A 37 -14.12 -2.89 5.30
C ALA A 37 -15.47 -3.49 5.75
N ASP A 38 -15.65 -3.75 7.04
CA ASP A 38 -16.90 -4.23 7.65
C ASP A 38 -18.07 -3.31 7.32
N ASP A 39 -17.87 -2.01 7.51
CA ASP A 39 -18.84 -0.97 7.18
C ASP A 39 -19.23 -1.00 5.70
N ALA A 40 -18.27 -1.24 4.80
CA ALA A 40 -18.52 -1.34 3.37
C ALA A 40 -19.22 -2.65 2.97
N GLU A 41 -18.91 -3.76 3.64
CA GLU A 41 -19.62 -5.03 3.47
C GLU A 41 -21.08 -4.90 3.91
N GLN A 42 -21.34 -4.30 5.07
CA GLN A 42 -22.71 -4.05 5.57
C GLN A 42 -23.53 -3.18 4.62
N ARG A 43 -22.89 -2.22 3.93
CA ARG A 43 -23.52 -1.39 2.89
C ARG A 43 -23.65 -2.09 1.53
N GLY A 44 -23.21 -3.34 1.39
CA GLY A 44 -23.18 -4.08 0.13
C GLY A 44 -22.20 -3.52 -0.90
N GLN A 45 -21.26 -2.66 -0.48
CA GLN A 45 -20.22 -2.10 -1.35
C GLN A 45 -19.08 -3.07 -1.57
N LEU A 46 -18.86 -4.01 -0.63
CA LEU A 46 -17.93 -5.13 -0.73
C LEU A 46 -18.67 -6.44 -0.47
N THR A 47 -18.20 -7.52 -1.08
CA THR A 47 -18.55 -8.89 -0.68
C THR A 47 -17.68 -9.37 0.48
N ALA A 48 -18.08 -10.44 1.17
CA ALA A 48 -17.28 -11.06 2.22
C ALA A 48 -15.88 -11.52 1.76
N ASP A 49 -15.72 -11.90 0.48
CA ASP A 49 -14.40 -12.25 -0.07
C ASP A 49 -13.55 -11.02 -0.36
N GLU A 50 -14.16 -9.95 -0.87
CA GLU A 50 -13.48 -8.67 -1.07
C GLU A 50 -13.05 -8.04 0.26
N HIS A 51 -13.89 -8.14 1.29
CA HIS A 51 -13.57 -7.78 2.66
C HIS A 51 -12.27 -8.46 3.10
N ARG A 52 -12.23 -9.80 3.07
CA ARG A 52 -11.04 -10.61 3.43
C ARG A 52 -9.81 -10.25 2.62
N VAL A 53 -9.98 -9.88 1.35
CA VAL A 53 -8.88 -9.45 0.48
C VAL A 53 -8.33 -8.09 0.90
N LEU A 54 -9.21 -7.13 1.23
CA LEU A 54 -8.85 -5.76 1.59
C LEU A 54 -8.07 -5.69 2.91
N VAL A 55 -8.56 -6.36 3.95
CA VAL A 55 -8.01 -6.26 5.32
C VAL A 55 -6.63 -6.89 5.47
N ARG A 56 -6.22 -7.69 4.48
CA ARG A 56 -4.89 -8.31 4.39
C ARG A 56 -3.81 -7.40 3.79
N ALA A 57 -4.11 -6.14 3.49
CA ALA A 57 -3.09 -5.18 3.05
C ALA A 57 -1.93 -5.06 4.07
N ASP A 58 -0.72 -4.87 3.58
CA ASP A 58 0.48 -4.83 4.44
C ASP A 58 0.61 -3.47 5.11
N VAL A 59 0.51 -2.40 4.31
CA VAL A 59 0.57 -1.02 4.77
C VAL A 59 -0.52 -0.19 4.11
N VAL A 60 -1.29 0.53 4.94
CA VAL A 60 -2.19 1.58 4.48
C VAL A 60 -1.86 2.84 5.26
N VAL A 61 -1.66 3.94 4.54
CA VAL A 61 -1.47 5.26 5.14
C VAL A 61 -2.46 6.24 4.54
N GLN A 62 -2.77 7.29 5.30
CA GLN A 62 -3.55 8.43 4.82
C GLN A 62 -2.67 9.68 4.83
N GLY A 63 -2.88 10.57 3.86
CA GLY A 63 -2.20 11.85 3.80
C GLY A 63 -2.80 12.75 2.74
N ARG A 64 -2.00 13.74 2.30
CA ARG A 64 -2.33 14.63 1.20
C ARG A 64 -1.41 14.37 0.03
N VAL A 65 -1.94 14.33 -1.19
CA VAL A 65 -1.13 14.14 -2.39
C VAL A 65 -0.08 15.23 -2.45
N ARG A 66 1.20 14.85 -2.59
CA ARG A 66 2.32 15.80 -2.46
C ARG A 66 2.19 16.99 -3.41
N ASP A 67 1.83 16.73 -4.66
CA ASP A 67 1.73 17.73 -5.72
C ASP A 67 0.35 18.39 -5.78
N ARG A 68 -0.62 17.89 -5.00
CA ARG A 68 -2.00 18.41 -4.90
C ARG A 68 -2.41 18.45 -3.42
N PRO A 69 -1.88 19.39 -2.63
CA PRO A 69 -1.94 19.36 -1.16
C PRO A 69 -3.36 19.50 -0.57
N THR A 70 -4.36 19.89 -1.37
CA THR A 70 -5.77 19.91 -0.97
C THR A 70 -6.45 18.54 -1.10
N GLU A 71 -5.87 17.62 -1.86
CA GLU A 71 -6.42 16.29 -2.12
C GLU A 71 -5.95 15.31 -1.05
N GLU A 72 -6.89 14.84 -0.23
CA GLU A 72 -6.63 13.75 0.70
C GLU A 72 -6.71 12.40 -0.03
N ALA A 73 -5.77 11.52 0.29
CA ALA A 73 -5.67 10.22 -0.33
C ALA A 73 -5.18 9.17 0.66
N TYR A 74 -5.58 7.92 0.40
CA TYR A 74 -4.89 6.77 0.94
C TYR A 74 -3.71 6.40 0.02
N LEU A 75 -2.66 5.85 0.60
CA LEU A 75 -1.69 5.03 -0.12
C LEU A 75 -1.74 3.63 0.47
N MET A 76 -1.88 2.63 -0.39
CA MET A 76 -1.86 1.23 -0.03
C MET A 76 -0.62 0.59 -0.65
N ALA A 77 0.17 -0.09 0.16
CA ALA A 77 1.39 -0.76 -0.28
C ALA A 77 1.38 -2.25 0.06
N GLU A 78 1.83 -3.05 -0.91
CA GLU A 78 2.27 -4.43 -0.71
C GLU A 78 3.79 -4.44 -0.53
N VAL A 79 4.28 -5.22 0.43
CA VAL A 79 5.69 -5.28 0.78
C VAL A 79 6.25 -6.67 0.45
N SER A 80 7.29 -6.71 -0.37
CA SER A 80 7.99 -7.95 -0.72
C SER A 80 9.50 -7.74 -0.72
N SER A 81 10.28 -8.78 -0.45
CA SER A 81 11.74 -8.68 -0.60
C SER A 81 12.13 -8.41 -2.06
N VAL A 82 11.49 -9.10 -3.00
CA VAL A 82 11.61 -8.87 -4.43
C VAL A 82 10.19 -8.80 -5.00
N VAL A 83 9.80 -7.63 -5.47
CA VAL A 83 8.47 -7.38 -6.02
C VAL A 83 8.31 -8.08 -7.38
N ASP A 84 7.28 -8.91 -7.50
CA ASP A 84 6.87 -9.54 -8.77
C ASP A 84 5.55 -8.94 -9.34
N SER A 85 5.10 -9.42 -10.51
CA SER A 85 3.88 -8.91 -11.14
C SER A 85 2.61 -9.21 -10.33
N ARG A 86 2.60 -10.26 -9.51
CA ARG A 86 1.47 -10.60 -8.65
C ARG A 86 1.35 -9.63 -7.48
N ASP A 87 2.46 -9.13 -6.96
CA ASP A 87 2.45 -8.05 -5.95
C ASP A 87 1.78 -6.79 -6.49
N VAL A 88 2.11 -6.44 -7.74
CA VAL A 88 1.56 -5.27 -8.44
C VAL A 88 0.06 -5.42 -8.70
N GLU A 89 -0.37 -6.57 -9.21
CA GLU A 89 -1.80 -6.85 -9.45
C GLU A 89 -2.59 -6.91 -8.14
N ARG A 90 -2.01 -7.51 -7.09
CA ARG A 90 -2.62 -7.62 -5.77
C ARG A 90 -2.86 -6.25 -5.16
N VAL A 91 -1.88 -5.34 -5.20
CA VAL A 91 -2.08 -3.99 -4.66
C VAL A 91 -3.09 -3.19 -5.48
N ALA A 92 -3.08 -3.32 -6.81
CA ALA A 92 -4.02 -2.61 -7.66
C ALA A 92 -5.46 -3.04 -7.36
N HIS A 93 -5.69 -4.35 -7.21
CA HIS A 93 -6.98 -4.89 -6.81
C HIS A 93 -7.40 -4.38 -5.43
N ARG A 94 -6.57 -4.53 -4.40
CA ARG A 94 -6.89 -4.07 -3.03
C ARG A 94 -7.15 -2.56 -2.96
N ALA A 95 -6.37 -1.75 -3.69
CA ALA A 95 -6.57 -0.31 -3.75
C ALA A 95 -7.94 0.07 -4.35
N SER A 96 -8.41 -0.67 -5.36
CA SER A 96 -9.74 -0.48 -5.93
C SER A 96 -10.87 -0.81 -4.93
N LEU A 97 -10.67 -1.82 -4.08
CA LEU A 97 -11.62 -2.16 -3.02
C LEU A 97 -11.67 -1.07 -1.95
N LEU A 98 -10.52 -0.55 -1.52
CA LEU A 98 -10.48 0.55 -0.56
C LEU A 98 -11.11 1.83 -1.14
N HIS A 99 -10.91 2.09 -2.42
CA HIS A 99 -11.57 3.20 -3.10
C HIS A 99 -13.10 3.02 -3.09
N ARG A 100 -13.61 1.83 -3.43
CA ARG A 100 -15.05 1.51 -3.36
C ARG A 100 -15.62 1.66 -1.96
N ALA A 101 -14.88 1.22 -0.94
CA ALA A 101 -15.31 1.27 0.45
C ALA A 101 -15.41 2.70 1.01
N THR A 102 -14.54 3.60 0.56
CA THR A 102 -14.36 4.94 1.17
C THR A 102 -14.78 6.10 0.28
N GLY A 103 -14.83 5.91 -1.04
CA GLY A 103 -14.97 6.98 -2.02
C GLY A 103 -13.75 7.91 -2.14
N VAL A 104 -12.70 7.67 -1.36
CA VAL A 104 -11.48 8.50 -1.34
C VAL A 104 -10.48 7.97 -2.37
N THR A 105 -9.67 8.85 -2.94
CA THR A 105 -8.57 8.46 -3.84
C THR A 105 -7.59 7.52 -3.13
N VAL A 106 -7.22 6.42 -3.81
CA VAL A 106 -6.23 5.46 -3.30
C VAL A 106 -5.09 5.34 -4.30
N ILE A 107 -3.87 5.61 -3.84
CA ILE A 107 -2.64 5.40 -4.60
C ILE A 107 -2.12 4.00 -4.28
N ALA A 108 -2.07 3.13 -5.29
CA ALA A 108 -1.48 1.80 -5.16
C ALA A 108 0.04 1.87 -5.28
N ALA A 109 0.75 1.16 -4.40
CA ALA A 109 2.21 1.10 -4.38
C ALA A 109 2.73 -0.31 -4.10
N VAL A 110 3.93 -0.61 -4.58
CA VAL A 110 4.67 -1.81 -4.19
C VAL A 110 5.99 -1.40 -3.56
N ALA A 111 6.38 -2.08 -2.51
CA ALA A 111 7.52 -1.75 -1.67
C ALA A 111 8.43 -2.96 -1.53
N GLY A 112 9.75 -2.75 -1.58
CA GLY A 112 10.69 -3.85 -1.46
C GLY A 112 12.15 -3.47 -1.64
N MET A 113 13.02 -4.48 -1.63
CA MET A 113 14.46 -4.30 -1.85
C MET A 113 14.88 -4.43 -3.31
N GLY A 114 14.01 -5.02 -4.14
CA GLY A 114 14.19 -5.15 -5.58
C GLY A 114 12.86 -5.41 -6.27
N MET A 115 12.88 -5.40 -7.60
CA MET A 115 11.70 -5.57 -8.44
C MET A 115 12.08 -6.32 -9.71
N THR A 116 11.24 -7.25 -10.16
CA THR A 116 11.48 -7.94 -11.43
C THR A 116 11.16 -7.01 -12.62
N PRO A 117 11.83 -7.19 -13.79
CA PRO A 117 11.53 -6.37 -14.97
C PRO A 117 10.08 -6.50 -15.46
N GLU A 118 9.46 -7.67 -15.24
CA GLU A 118 8.04 -7.86 -15.55
C GLU A 118 7.16 -7.01 -14.64
N ALA A 119 7.40 -7.04 -13.34
CA ALA A 119 6.67 -6.22 -12.38
C ALA A 119 6.78 -4.73 -12.73
N GLU A 120 7.97 -4.24 -13.10
CA GLU A 120 8.18 -2.85 -13.48
C GLU A 120 7.30 -2.45 -14.69
N ARG A 121 7.29 -3.28 -15.74
CA ARG A 121 6.42 -3.06 -16.91
C ARG A 121 4.93 -3.07 -16.54
N VAL A 122 4.51 -4.01 -15.70
CA VAL A 122 3.11 -4.10 -15.26
C VAL A 122 2.73 -2.88 -14.42
N ALA A 123 3.59 -2.47 -13.48
CA ALA A 123 3.35 -1.33 -12.60
C ALA A 123 3.21 -0.03 -13.39
N GLN A 124 4.08 0.20 -14.37
CA GLN A 124 3.97 1.35 -15.26
C GLN A 124 2.66 1.33 -16.07
N ARG A 125 2.27 0.16 -16.60
CA ARG A 125 1.05 -0.01 -17.40
C ARG A 125 -0.22 0.29 -16.61
N ILE A 126 -0.29 -0.11 -15.34
CA ILE A 126 -1.52 0.02 -14.53
C ILE A 126 -1.45 1.14 -13.47
N GLY A 127 -0.37 1.93 -13.45
CA GLY A 127 -0.23 3.10 -12.58
C GLY A 127 0.09 2.79 -11.12
N VAL A 128 0.70 1.64 -10.83
CA VAL A 128 1.19 1.30 -9.47
C VAL A 128 2.57 1.91 -9.25
N ARG A 129 2.79 2.53 -8.09
CA ARG A 129 4.05 3.22 -7.76
C ARG A 129 5.08 2.28 -7.12
N PRO A 130 6.24 2.03 -7.72
CA PRO A 130 7.32 1.31 -7.06
C PRO A 130 8.01 2.18 -5.99
N VAL A 131 8.25 1.60 -4.82
CA VAL A 131 8.99 2.20 -3.70
C VAL A 131 10.09 1.22 -3.29
N ILE A 132 11.12 1.16 -4.13
CA ILE A 132 12.24 0.24 -3.95
C ILE A 132 13.31 0.95 -3.12
N SER A 133 13.52 0.49 -1.89
CA SER A 133 14.66 0.89 -1.10
C SER A 133 15.78 -0.08 -1.46
N ALA A 134 16.88 0.41 -2.06
CA ALA A 134 18.11 -0.37 -1.97
C ALA A 134 18.30 -0.70 -0.48
N ALA A 135 18.57 -1.96 -0.15
CA ALA A 135 18.97 -2.28 1.20
C ALA A 135 20.13 -1.33 1.50
N GLU A 136 19.95 -0.41 2.46
CA GLU A 136 21.10 0.15 3.13
C GLU A 136 21.87 -1.08 3.59
N HIS A 137 23.02 -1.31 2.96
CA HIS A 137 23.95 -2.30 3.43
C HIS A 137 24.08 -1.99 4.91
N GLY A 138 23.74 -2.96 5.76
CA GLY A 138 24.11 -2.92 7.15
C GLY A 138 25.63 -2.89 7.21
N GLN A 139 26.19 -1.68 7.11
CA GLN A 139 27.41 -1.33 7.77
C GLN A 139 26.98 -0.75 9.12
N ASP A 140 27.57 -1.35 10.15
CA ASP A 140 27.58 -0.99 11.57
C ASP A 140 26.25 -1.32 12.28
N ILE A 141 26.20 -2.20 13.29
CA ILE A 141 27.15 -2.52 14.39
C ILE A 141 27.09 -4.02 14.70
#